data_AF-A0A3S1XNN3-F1
#
_entry.id   AF-A0A3S1XNN3-F1
#
_cell.length_a   1.000
_cell.length_b   1.000
_cell.length_c   1.000
_cell.angle_alpha   90.00
_cell.angle_beta   90.00
_cell.angle_gamma   90.00
#
_symmetry.space_group_name_H-M   'P 1'
#
loop_
_entity.id
_entity.type
_entity.pdbx_description
1 polymer ?
#
loop_
_entity_poly.entity_id
_entity_poly.type
_entity_poly.pdbx_seq_one_letter_code
_entity_poly.pdbx_strand_id
1 'polypeptide(L)'
;GSPQSALEIAAREGRVEREGWRIRKDGTAFWSHVVIDAIRHEDGELLGFAKITRDITERKKAQESLDQAREALFHSQKMDAIGKLTGGVAHDFNNLLMAILGSLELLRKRLPDDPQLLRLLDNAVLG
;
A
#
# COMPACT_ATOMS: atom_id res chain seq x y z
N GLY A 1 25.02 -24.93 17.88
CA GLY A 1 24.52 -23.57 17.56
C GLY A 1 24.08 -23.48 16.10
N SER A 2 23.55 -22.34 15.66
CA SER A 2 23.04 -22.16 14.29
C SER A 2 24.03 -22.49 13.15
N PRO A 3 25.37 -22.34 13.28
CA PRO A 3 26.30 -22.73 12.21
C PRO A 3 26.41 -24.25 12.06
N GLN A 4 26.46 -24.99 13.17
CA GLN A 4 26.62 -26.43 13.17
C GLN A 4 25.38 -27.13 12.62
N SER A 5 24.19 -26.64 12.99
CA SER A 5 22.93 -27.10 12.41
C SER A 5 22.86 -26.89 10.89
N ALA A 6 23.40 -25.78 10.37
CA ALA A 6 23.44 -25.56 8.92
C ALA A 6 24.36 -26.57 8.21
N LEU A 7 25.52 -26.88 8.79
CA LEU A 7 26.44 -27.89 8.24
C LEU A 7 25.85 -29.30 8.31
N GLU A 8 25.18 -29.66 9.40
CA GLU A 8 24.47 -30.95 9.55
C GLU A 8 23.37 -31.11 8.49
N ILE A 9 22.59 -30.05 8.25
CA ILE A 9 21.56 -30.06 7.20
C ILE A 9 22.21 -30.21 5.82
N ALA A 10 23.24 -29.43 5.49
CA ALA A 10 23.96 -29.58 4.22
C ALA A 10 24.56 -30.99 4.06
N ALA A 11 25.13 -31.55 5.12
CA ALA A 11 25.70 -32.90 5.13
C ALA A 11 24.65 -34.00 4.93
N ARG A 12 23.39 -33.76 5.29
CA ARG A 12 22.29 -34.71 5.10
C ARG A 12 21.56 -34.50 3.78
N GLU A 13 21.26 -33.25 3.43
CA GLU A 13 20.36 -32.87 2.35
C GLU A 13 21.10 -32.38 1.10
N GLY A 14 22.43 -32.31 1.15
CA GLY A 14 23.28 -31.84 0.06
C GLY A 14 23.43 -30.32 0.00
N ARG A 15 22.43 -29.57 0.45
CA ARG A 15 22.44 -28.10 0.44
C ARG A 15 21.61 -27.52 1.57
N VAL A 16 22.02 -26.36 2.10
CA VAL A 16 21.16 -25.51 2.93
C VAL A 16 21.27 -24.06 2.50
N GLU A 17 20.16 -23.34 2.62
CA GLU A 17 20.06 -21.93 2.30
C GLU A 17 19.45 -21.18 3.48
N ARG A 18 20.03 -20.02 3.83
CA ARG A 18 19.56 -19.17 4.93
C ARG A 18 19.73 -17.70 4.61
N GLU A 19 18.76 -16.91 5.01
CA GLU A 19 18.87 -15.46 5.06
C GLU A 19 18.96 -14.96 6.50
N GLY A 20 19.66 -13.85 6.71
CA GLY A 20 19.63 -13.16 8.00
C GLY A 20 20.65 -12.05 8.13
N TRP A 21 20.52 -11.30 9.22
CA TRP A 21 21.47 -10.25 9.57
C TRP A 21 22.85 -10.81 9.88
N ARG A 22 23.87 -10.17 9.29
CA ARG A 22 25.27 -10.35 9.64
C ARG A 22 25.90 -8.99 9.90
N ILE A 23 26.98 -8.99 10.65
CA ILE A 23 27.77 -7.80 10.95
C ILE A 23 29.08 -7.89 10.17
N ARG A 24 29.41 -6.83 9.43
CA ARG A 24 30.70 -6.68 8.74
C ARG A 24 31.80 -6.39 9.76
N LYS A 25 33.07 -6.48 9.35
CA LYS A 25 34.22 -6.17 10.22
C LYS A 25 34.19 -4.73 10.75
N ASP A 26 33.63 -3.80 9.98
CA ASP A 26 33.46 -2.39 10.36
C ASP A 26 32.28 -2.13 11.32
N GLY A 27 31.54 -3.18 11.72
CA GLY A 27 30.38 -3.07 12.61
C GLY A 27 29.04 -2.81 11.91
N THR A 28 29.03 -2.57 10.60
CA THR A 28 27.78 -2.34 9.86
C THR A 28 27.00 -3.64 9.65
N ALA A 29 25.67 -3.57 9.81
CA ALA A 29 24.79 -4.69 9.52
C ALA A 29 24.54 -4.85 8.02
N PHE A 30 24.37 -6.09 7.58
CA PHE A 30 23.96 -6.41 6.22
C PHE A 30 23.07 -7.64 6.20
N TRP A 31 22.14 -7.66 5.25
CA TRP A 31 21.30 -8.80 5.02
C TRP A 31 22.04 -9.80 4.13
N SER A 32 22.35 -10.95 4.71
CA SER A 32 23.13 -11.99 4.06
C SER A 32 22.21 -13.09 3.57
N HIS A 33 22.42 -13.54 2.33
CA HIS A 33 21.93 -14.80 1.79
C HIS A 33 23.10 -15.78 1.72
N VAL A 34 22.98 -16.90 2.44
CA VAL A 34 24.03 -17.89 2.56
C VAL A 34 23.54 -19.20 1.98
N VAL A 35 24.32 -19.76 1.06
CA VAL A 35 24.17 -21.11 0.55
C VAL A 35 25.37 -21.93 1.00
N ILE A 36 25.11 -23.13 1.51
CA ILE A 36 26.15 -24.11 1.84
C ILE A 36 25.81 -25.40 1.11
N ASP A 37 26.72 -25.85 0.25
CA ASP A 37 26.63 -27.11 -0.47
C ASP A 37 27.64 -28.12 0.11
N ALA A 38 27.21 -29.36 0.30
CA ALA A 38 28.09 -30.45 0.67
C ALA A 38 28.88 -30.93 -0.55
N ILE A 39 30.19 -31.02 -0.41
CA ILE A 39 31.10 -31.55 -1.42
C ILE A 39 31.35 -33.01 -1.10
N ARG A 40 31.09 -33.90 -2.06
CA ARG A 40 31.27 -35.34 -1.89
C ARG A 40 32.23 -35.91 -2.91
N HIS A 41 32.90 -36.99 -2.52
CA HIS A 41 33.66 -37.85 -3.42
C HIS A 41 32.68 -38.75 -4.23
N GLU A 42 33.18 -39.43 -5.27
CA GLU A 42 32.34 -40.27 -6.15
C GLU A 42 31.67 -41.43 -5.40
N ASP A 43 32.26 -41.91 -4.31
CA ASP A 43 31.72 -42.95 -3.42
C ASP A 43 30.66 -42.42 -2.41
N GLY A 44 30.38 -41.11 -2.42
CA GLY A 44 29.43 -40.46 -1.53
C GLY A 44 30.03 -39.96 -0.20
N GLU A 45 31.33 -40.19 0.04
CA GLU A 45 32.04 -39.67 1.21
C GLU A 45 31.99 -38.14 1.24
N LEU A 46 31.67 -37.56 2.40
CA LEU A 46 31.64 -36.10 2.59
C LEU A 46 33.07 -35.56 2.70
N LEU A 47 33.52 -34.84 1.66
CA LEU A 47 34.83 -34.19 1.63
C LEU A 47 34.85 -32.84 2.34
N GLY A 48 33.71 -32.15 2.38
CA GLY A 48 33.61 -30.83 3.01
C GLY A 48 32.42 -30.03 2.53
N PHE A 49 32.54 -28.70 2.56
CA PHE A 49 31.46 -27.79 2.22
C PHE A 49 31.94 -26.60 1.39
N ALA A 50 31.18 -26.24 0.36
CA ALA A 50 31.30 -24.96 -0.32
C ALA A 50 30.32 -23.98 0.31
N LYS A 51 30.77 -22.78 0.66
CA LYS A 51 29.90 -21.74 1.21
C LYS A 51 29.94 -20.49 0.35
N ILE A 52 28.77 -20.06 -0.10
CA ILE A 52 28.57 -18.79 -0.80
C ILE A 52 27.81 -17.86 0.13
N THR A 53 28.30 -16.64 0.29
CA THR A 53 27.63 -15.60 1.06
C THR A 53 27.45 -14.38 0.17
N ARG A 54 26.19 -14.02 -0.08
CA ARG A 54 25.81 -12.86 -0.87
C ARG A 54 25.20 -11.80 0.03
N ASP A 55 25.74 -10.59 -0.07
CA ASP A 55 25.07 -9.42 0.47
C ASP A 55 23.88 -9.06 -0.42
N ILE A 56 22.68 -9.05 0.16
CA ILE A 56 21.42 -8.74 -0.54
C ILE A 56 20.71 -7.54 0.10
N THR A 57 21.45 -6.72 0.85
CA THR A 57 20.93 -5.52 1.52
C THR A 57 20.29 -4.55 0.53
N GLU A 58 20.99 -4.23 -0.57
CA GLU A 58 20.48 -3.29 -1.57
C GLU A 58 19.25 -3.84 -2.30
N ARG A 59 19.22 -5.15 -2.59
CA ARG A 59 18.05 -5.82 -3.17
C ARG A 59 16.83 -5.69 -2.25
N LYS A 60 17.00 -5.89 -0.94
CA LYS A 60 15.90 -5.77 0.03
C LYS A 60 15.42 -4.32 0.16
N LYS A 61 16.32 -3.35 0.26
CA LYS A 61 15.95 -1.92 0.31
C LYS A 61 15.18 -1.48 -0.94
N ALA A 62 15.62 -1.93 -2.12
CA ALA A 62 14.92 -1.63 -3.37
C ALA A 62 13.51 -2.23 -3.38
N GLN A 63 13.35 -3.47 -2.90
CA GLN A 63 12.05 -4.12 -2.79
C GLN A 63 11.12 -3.39 -1.81
N GLU A 64 11.64 -3.04 -0.62
CA GLU A 64 10.89 -2.29 0.39
C GLU A 64 10.44 -0.92 -0.13
N SER A 65 11.32 -0.21 -0.85
CA SER A 65 10.99 1.08 -1.47
C SER A 65 9.91 0.95 -2.55
N LEU A 66 9.97 -0.11 -3.38
CA LEU A 66 8.94 -0.39 -4.38
C LEU A 66 7.59 -0.68 -3.73
N ASP A 67 7.57 -1.45 -2.64
CA ASP A 67 6.33 -1.81 -1.96
C ASP A 67 5.70 -0.58 -1.28
N GLN A 68 6.50 0.29 -0.67
CA GLN A 68 6.03 1.57 -0.13
C GLN A 68 5.45 2.49 -1.22
N ALA A 69 6.13 2.58 -2.37
CA ALA A 69 5.64 3.39 -3.49
C ALA A 69 4.30 2.88 -4.03
N ARG A 70 4.12 1.55 -4.12
CA ARG A 70 2.86 0.92 -4.53
C ARG A 70 1.73 1.22 -3.56
N GLU A 71 1.99 1.12 -2.25
CA GLU A 71 1.01 1.43 -1.22
C GLU A 71 0.57 2.90 -1.28
N ALA A 72 1.53 3.82 -1.43
CA ALA A 72 1.24 5.24 -1.57
C ALA A 72 0.41 5.55 -2.83
N LEU A 73 0.76 4.93 -3.97
CA LEU A 73 -0.01 5.07 -5.21
C LEU A 73 -1.43 4.54 -5.07
N PHE A 74 -1.61 3.37 -4.46
CA PHE A 74 -2.93 2.79 -4.21
C PHE A 74 -3.79 3.71 -3.33
N HIS A 75 -3.19 4.26 -2.27
CA HIS A 75 -3.87 5.23 -1.41
C HIS A 75 -4.27 6.50 -2.17
N SER A 76 -3.38 7.04 -3.01
CA SER A 76 -3.67 8.23 -3.84
C SER A 76 -4.82 7.98 -4.80
N GLN A 77 -4.83 6.84 -5.50
CA GLN A 77 -5.91 6.48 -6.43
C GLN A 77 -7.27 6.39 -5.73
N LYS A 78 -7.30 5.88 -4.50
CA LYS A 78 -8.51 5.84 -3.69
C LYS A 78 -9.01 7.24 -3.35
N MET A 79 -8.11 8.15 -2.97
CA MET A 79 -8.48 9.54 -2.66
C MET A 79 -8.95 10.30 -3.90
N ASP A 80 -8.32 10.10 -5.05
CA ASP A 80 -8.75 10.70 -6.32
C ASP A 80 -10.15 10.23 -6.74
N ALA A 81 -10.44 8.94 -6.57
CA ALA A 81 -11.76 8.39 -6.85
C ALA A 81 -12.84 8.98 -5.94
N ILE A 82 -12.56 9.08 -4.63
CA ILE A 82 -13.47 9.72 -3.66
C ILE A 82 -13.69 11.20 -4.02
N GLY A 83 -12.62 11.94 -4.34
CA GLY A 83 -12.72 13.35 -4.71
C GLY A 83 -13.60 13.58 -5.94
N LYS A 84 -13.45 12.75 -6.98
CA LYS A 84 -14.29 12.80 -8.19
C LYS A 84 -15.76 12.49 -7.88
N LEU A 85 -16.03 11.47 -7.07
CA LEU A 85 -17.39 11.12 -6.69
C LEU A 85 -18.05 12.24 -5.87
N THR A 86 -17.35 12.77 -4.86
CA THR A 86 -17.86 13.87 -4.03
C THR A 86 -18.11 15.12 -4.87
N GLY A 87 -17.20 15.48 -5.77
CA GLY A 87 -17.35 16.64 -6.65
C GLY A 87 -18.53 16.50 -7.63
N GLY A 88 -18.70 15.32 -8.23
CA GLY A 88 -19.84 15.01 -9.11
C GLY A 88 -21.17 15.06 -8.35
N VAL A 89 -21.23 14.41 -7.19
CA VAL A 89 -22.44 14.42 -6.34
C VAL A 89 -22.79 15.84 -5.89
N ALA A 90 -21.80 16.63 -5.44
CA ALA A 90 -22.03 18.02 -5.05
C ALA A 90 -22.53 18.89 -6.21
N HIS A 91 -21.95 18.72 -7.40
CA HIS A 91 -22.42 19.39 -8.61
C HIS A 91 -23.88 19.07 -8.91
N ASP A 92 -24.27 17.80 -8.82
CA ASP A 92 -25.64 17.36 -9.10
C ASP A 92 -26.63 17.88 -8.05
N PHE A 93 -26.26 17.91 -6.77
CA PHE A 93 -27.05 18.56 -5.73
C PHE A 93 -27.25 20.06 -6.01
N ASN A 94 -26.19 20.77 -6.37
CA ASN A 94 -26.28 22.20 -6.71
C ASN A 94 -27.22 22.43 -7.90
N ASN A 95 -27.18 21.56 -8.92
CA ASN A 95 -28.08 21.65 -10.06
C ASN A 95 -29.55 21.47 -9.66
N LEU A 96 -29.84 20.48 -8.82
CA LEU A 96 -31.19 20.23 -8.32
C LEU A 96 -31.71 21.37 -7.45
N LEU A 97 -30.86 21.89 -6.54
CA LEU A 97 -31.20 23.04 -5.71
C LEU A 97 -31.49 24.28 -6.56
N MET A 98 -30.71 24.53 -7.60
CA MET A 98 -30.93 25.67 -8.50
C MET A 98 -32.26 25.56 -9.25
N ALA A 99 -32.66 24.36 -9.67
CA ALA A 99 -33.97 24.12 -10.29
C ALA A 99 -35.14 24.32 -9.30
N ILE A 100 -34.99 23.86 -8.05
CA ILE A 100 -35.99 24.05 -6.98
C ILE A 100 -36.13 25.55 -6.67
N LEU A 101 -35.02 26.25 -6.46
CA LEU A 101 -35.00 27.70 -6.19
C LEU A 101 -35.65 28.49 -7.33
N GLY A 102 -35.31 28.21 -8.58
CA GLY A 102 -35.95 28.85 -9.74
C GLY A 102 -37.46 28.59 -9.81
N SER A 103 -37.90 27.38 -9.43
CA SER A 103 -39.33 27.04 -9.35
C SER A 103 -40.04 27.81 -8.24
N LEU A 104 -39.40 27.96 -7.07
CA LEU A 104 -39.92 28.75 -5.93
C LEU A 104 -40.04 30.24 -6.28
N GLU A 105 -39.06 30.81 -7.00
CA GLU A 105 -39.13 32.20 -7.49
C GLU A 105 -40.31 32.42 -8.45
N LEU A 106 -40.57 31.48 -9.35
CA LEU A 106 -41.73 31.53 -10.25
C LEU A 106 -43.04 31.42 -9.47
N LEU A 107 -43.09 30.57 -8.43
CA LEU A 107 -44.25 30.41 -7.58
C LEU A 107 -44.57 31.71 -6.82
N ARG A 108 -43.55 32.36 -6.25
CA ARG A 108 -43.65 33.65 -5.55
C ARG A 108 -44.29 34.73 -6.41
N LYS A 109 -44.01 34.78 -7.71
CA LYS A 109 -44.60 35.75 -8.65
C LYS A 109 -46.09 35.51 -8.93
N ARG A 110 -46.62 34.31 -8.64
CA ARG A 110 -48.01 33.91 -8.95
C ARG A 110 -48.91 33.81 -7.72
N LEU A 111 -48.35 33.84 -6.52
CA LEU A 111 -49.10 33.72 -5.29
C LEU A 111 -49.83 35.02 -4.93
N PRO A 112 -51.01 34.94 -4.28
CA PRO A 112 -51.64 36.09 -3.65
C PRO A 112 -50.78 36.63 -2.51
N ASP A 113 -51.03 37.89 -2.13
CA ASP A 113 -50.30 38.60 -1.07
C ASP A 113 -50.74 38.11 0.33
N ASP A 114 -50.42 36.85 0.63
CA ASP A 114 -50.65 36.18 1.91
C ASP A 114 -49.34 36.13 2.71
N PRO A 115 -49.25 36.82 3.85
CA PRO A 115 -48.05 36.87 4.69
C PRO A 115 -47.56 35.50 5.16
N GLN A 116 -48.44 34.51 5.34
CA GLN A 116 -48.09 33.19 5.82
C GLN A 116 -47.43 32.34 4.72
N LEU A 117 -47.97 32.42 3.49
CA LEU A 117 -47.40 31.77 2.31
C LEU A 117 -46.03 32.36 1.93
N LEU A 118 -45.89 33.69 2.00
CA LEU A 118 -44.61 34.36 1.72
C LEU A 118 -43.50 33.94 2.70
N ARG A 119 -43.80 33.84 4.01
CA ARG A 119 -42.83 33.33 4.99
C ARG A 119 -42.36 31.90 4.72
N LEU A 120 -43.28 31.01 4.31
CA LEU A 120 -42.91 29.62 4.01
C LEU A 120 -41.96 29.54 2.81
N LEU A 121 -42.21 30.39 1.80
CA LEU A 121 -41.34 30.53 0.63
C LEU A 121 -39.97 31.12 1.00
N ASP A 122 -39.93 32.19 1.78
CA ASP A 122 -38.67 32.82 2.21
C ASP A 122 -37.83 31.85 3.06
N ASN A 123 -38.47 31.07 3.95
CA ASN A 123 -37.78 30.01 4.71
C ASN A 123 -37.21 28.92 3.78
N ALA A 124 -37.94 28.51 2.74
CA ALA A 124 -37.47 27.49 1.80
C ALA A 124 -36.32 27.97 0.89
N VAL A 125 -36.23 29.28 0.61
CA VAL A 125 -35.18 29.89 -0.21
C VAL A 125 -33.91 30.19 0.60
N LEU A 126 -34.06 30.61 1.86
CA LEU A 126 -32.91 30.97 2.72
C LEU A 126 -32.20 29.76 3.33
N GLY A 127 -32.89 28.63 3.50
CA GLY A 127 -32.33 27.43 4.13
C GLY A 127 -32.29 27.51 5.65
#